data_AF-A0A973HXP3-F1
#
_entry.id   AF-A0A973HXP3-F1
#
_cell.length_a   1.000
_cell.length_b   1.000
_cell.length_c   1.000
_cell.angle_alpha   90.00
_cell.angle_beta   90.00
_cell.angle_gamma   90.00
#
_symmetry.space_group_name_H-M   'P 1'
#
loop_
_entity.id
_entity.type
_entity.pdbx_description
1 polymer ?
#
loop_
_entity_poly.entity_id
_entity_poly.type
_entity_poly.pdbx_seq_one_letter_code
_entity_poly.pdbx_strand_id
1 'polypeptide(L)'
;MNILVVNGQAQPAAFDNGIVTLEPAIGGFLRGDFNADGGRNIADCVSLLAGLFTGGPILCQDAGDANDDGSLNVADPVYELTWLFSGGPGMPPPDGPGCGSDPTADALDCASYDACP
;
A
#
# COMPACT_ATOMS: atom_id res chain seq x y z
N MET A 1 -1.80 13.47 -40.15
CA MET A 1 -3.01 12.73 -39.76
C MET A 1 -2.55 11.59 -38.87
N ASN A 2 -2.92 11.61 -37.60
CA ASN A 2 -2.56 10.54 -36.67
C ASN A 2 -3.62 9.44 -36.79
N ILE A 3 -3.18 8.21 -37.03
CA ILE A 3 -4.04 7.05 -37.24
C ILE A 3 -3.58 5.97 -36.28
N LEU A 4 -4.53 5.41 -35.53
CA LEU A 4 -4.30 4.26 -34.67
C LEU A 4 -4.61 3.01 -35.48
N VAL A 5 -3.69 2.06 -35.53
CA VAL A 5 -3.91 0.78 -36.22
C VAL A 5 -4.27 -0.28 -35.18
N VAL A 6 -5.50 -0.77 -35.23
CA VAL A 6 -5.98 -1.88 -34.39
C VAL A 6 -6.42 -3.00 -35.33
N ASN A 7 -5.91 -4.22 -35.12
CA ASN A 7 -6.21 -5.39 -35.96
C ASN A 7 -6.00 -5.16 -37.48
N GLY A 8 -5.00 -4.36 -37.85
CA GLY A 8 -4.68 -4.08 -39.26
C GLY A 8 -5.66 -3.14 -39.97
N GLN A 9 -6.56 -2.48 -39.24
CA GLN A 9 -7.42 -1.43 -39.76
C GLN A 9 -6.98 -0.08 -39.22
N ALA A 10 -6.84 0.90 -40.12
CA ALA A 10 -6.57 2.28 -39.74
C ALA A 10 -7.86 2.91 -39.21
N GLN A 11 -7.86 3.28 -37.93
CA GLN A 11 -8.92 4.05 -37.30
C GLN A 11 -8.46 5.51 -37.12
N PRO A 12 -9.27 6.50 -37.54
CA PRO A 12 -9.02 7.89 -37.22
C PRO A 12 -8.94 8.06 -35.69
N ALA A 13 -7.97 8.83 -35.19
CA ALA A 13 -7.97 9.20 -33.78
C ALA A 13 -9.20 10.06 -33.46
N ALA A 14 -10.08 9.56 -32.61
CA ALA A 14 -11.11 10.37 -31.97
C ALA A 14 -10.45 11.15 -30.82
N PHE A 15 -10.54 12.47 -30.85
CA PHE A 15 -10.07 13.33 -29.76
C PHE A 15 -11.26 13.64 -28.85
N ASP A 16 -11.50 12.75 -27.90
CA ASP A 16 -12.45 13.01 -26.83
C ASP A 16 -11.74 13.81 -25.73
N ASN A 17 -12.28 14.99 -25.41
CA ASN A 17 -11.81 15.75 -24.26
C ASN A 17 -12.24 15.00 -22.99
N GLY A 18 -11.28 14.54 -22.20
CA GLY A 18 -11.50 13.96 -20.88
C GLY A 18 -11.03 14.90 -19.78
N ILE A 19 -11.66 14.81 -18.61
CA ILE A 19 -11.14 15.40 -17.37
C ILE A 19 -10.65 14.24 -16.52
N VAL A 20 -9.39 14.33 -16.07
CA VAL A 20 -8.87 13.49 -14.98
C VAL A 20 -8.96 14.33 -13.72
N THR A 21 -9.94 14.01 -12.86
CA THR A 21 -10.04 14.62 -11.53
C THR A 21 -9.18 13.81 -10.58
N LEU A 22 -8.12 14.41 -10.06
CA LEU A 22 -7.31 13.82 -8.98
C LEU A 22 -7.86 14.34 -7.66
N GLU A 23 -8.63 13.51 -6.97
CA GLU A 23 -9.02 13.81 -5.60
C GLU A 23 -7.81 13.54 -4.68
N PRO A 24 -7.38 14.50 -3.86
CA PRO A 24 -6.34 14.22 -2.87
C PRO A 24 -6.84 13.14 -1.92
N ALA A 25 -6.07 12.07 -1.76
CA ALA A 25 -6.28 11.15 -0.65
C ALA A 25 -5.99 11.93 0.64
N ILE A 26 -7.03 12.23 1.41
CA ILE A 26 -6.89 12.77 2.76
C ILE A 26 -6.92 11.55 3.69
N GLY A 27 -5.86 11.37 4.47
CA GLY A 27 -5.65 10.16 5.27
C GLY A 27 -5.04 9.01 4.47
N GLY A 28 -5.24 7.78 4.95
CA GLY A 28 -4.59 6.56 4.45
C GLY A 28 -3.47 6.10 5.36
N PHE A 29 -2.56 5.31 4.81
CA PHE A 29 -1.43 4.74 5.54
C PHE A 29 -0.20 4.57 4.64
N LEU A 30 0.93 4.23 5.23
CA LEU A 30 2.08 3.68 4.53
C LEU A 30 2.16 2.19 4.81
N ARG A 31 2.13 1.36 3.77
CA ARG A 31 2.23 -0.10 3.93
C ARG A 31 3.59 -0.45 4.52
N GLY A 32 3.60 -1.24 5.59
CA GLY A 32 4.78 -1.58 6.37
C GLY A 32 5.11 -0.63 7.53
N ASP A 33 4.44 0.53 7.68
CA ASP A 33 4.63 1.39 8.86
C ASP A 33 3.60 1.04 9.93
N PHE A 34 3.75 -0.14 10.53
CA PHE A 34 2.75 -0.67 11.46
C PHE A 34 2.66 0.12 12.76
N ASN A 35 3.76 0.72 13.21
CA ASN A 35 3.77 1.52 14.43
C ASN A 35 3.28 2.98 14.21
N ALA A 36 3.00 3.34 12.96
CA ALA A 36 2.52 4.64 12.50
C ALA A 36 3.44 5.81 12.90
N ASP A 37 4.77 5.61 12.83
CA ASP A 37 5.77 6.64 13.13
C ASP A 37 6.29 7.39 11.90
N GLY A 38 5.82 7.01 10.70
CA GLY A 38 6.17 7.59 9.40
C GLY A 38 7.40 6.94 8.77
N GLY A 39 8.03 5.97 9.44
CA GLY A 39 9.14 5.18 8.96
C GLY A 39 8.74 3.73 8.66
N ARG A 40 9.48 3.07 7.78
CA ARG A 40 9.37 1.62 7.55
C ARG A 40 10.69 0.97 7.92
N ASN A 41 10.72 0.33 9.07
CA ASN A 41 11.94 -0.16 9.68
C ASN A 41 11.67 -1.37 10.59
N ILE A 42 12.72 -1.88 11.24
CA ILE A 42 12.58 -3.09 12.07
C ILE A 42 11.61 -2.91 13.26
N ALA A 43 11.38 -1.68 13.72
CA ALA A 43 10.43 -1.40 14.80
C ALA A 43 8.98 -1.74 14.40
N ASP A 44 8.64 -1.63 13.12
CA ASP A 44 7.33 -1.99 12.58
C ASP A 44 7.10 -3.49 12.68
N CYS A 45 8.05 -4.28 12.21
CA CYS A 45 7.99 -5.74 12.32
C CYS A 45 7.88 -6.21 13.77
N VAL A 46 8.64 -5.58 14.69
CA VAL A 46 8.58 -5.90 16.13
C VAL A 46 7.22 -5.56 16.72
N SER A 47 6.66 -4.41 16.36
CA SER A 47 5.35 -3.96 16.84
C SER A 47 4.23 -4.87 16.29
N LEU A 48 4.32 -5.28 15.03
CA LEU A 48 3.39 -6.21 14.40
C LEU A 48 3.42 -7.58 15.08
N LEU A 49 4.61 -8.14 15.32
CA LEU A 49 4.76 -9.39 16.06
C LEU A 49 4.21 -9.30 17.49
N ALA A 50 4.37 -8.15 18.14
CA ALA A 50 3.76 -7.92 19.46
C ALA A 50 2.23 -7.87 19.39
N GLY A 51 1.66 -7.23 18.37
CA GLY A 51 0.22 -7.26 18.09
C GLY A 51 -0.32 -8.68 17.90
N LEU A 52 0.36 -9.47 17.07
CA LEU A 52 -0.05 -10.83 16.72
C LEU A 52 0.04 -11.82 17.90
N PHE A 53 1.06 -11.69 18.76
CA PHE A 53 1.40 -12.77 19.71
C PHE A 53 1.42 -12.37 21.18
N THR A 54 1.56 -11.10 21.51
CA THR A 54 1.68 -10.64 22.91
C THR A 54 0.62 -9.63 23.33
N GLY A 55 -0.35 -9.34 22.45
CA GLY A 55 -1.47 -8.45 22.73
C GLY A 55 -1.12 -6.96 22.63
N GLY A 56 -0.12 -6.62 21.81
CA GLY A 56 0.14 -5.24 21.41
C GLY A 56 -1.05 -4.62 20.66
N PRO A 57 -1.13 -3.29 20.57
CA PRO A 57 -2.19 -2.62 19.81
C PRO A 57 -2.06 -2.90 18.31
N ILE A 58 -3.20 -3.00 17.63
CA ILE A 58 -3.32 -3.08 16.17
C ILE A 58 -4.21 -1.91 15.76
N LEU A 59 -3.60 -0.83 15.25
CA LEU A 59 -4.29 0.44 14.96
C LEU A 59 -4.69 0.56 13.48
N CYS A 60 -3.85 0.04 12.60
CA CYS A 60 -4.08 -0.03 11.16
C CYS A 60 -3.64 -1.41 10.67
N GLN A 61 -4.61 -2.24 10.28
CA GLN A 61 -4.35 -3.58 9.76
C GLN A 61 -3.73 -3.51 8.38
N ASP A 62 -4.20 -2.58 7.53
CA ASP A 62 -3.66 -2.39 6.18
C ASP A 62 -2.16 -2.00 6.18
N ALA A 63 -1.72 -1.21 7.17
CA ALA A 63 -0.30 -0.90 7.34
C ALA A 63 0.52 -2.12 7.74
N GLY A 64 -0.10 -3.09 8.43
CA GLY A 64 0.53 -4.32 8.88
C GLY A 64 0.46 -5.47 7.87
N ASP A 65 -0.45 -5.41 6.88
CA ASP A 65 -0.49 -6.34 5.75
C ASP A 65 0.60 -5.96 4.74
N ALA A 66 1.83 -6.31 5.08
CA ALA A 66 3.02 -5.91 4.35
C ALA A 66 3.16 -6.64 3.00
N ASN A 67 2.59 -7.84 2.88
CA ASN A 67 2.63 -8.60 1.63
C ASN A 67 1.39 -8.39 0.75
N ASP A 68 0.39 -7.65 1.23
CA ASP A 68 -0.84 -7.26 0.53
C ASP A 68 -1.65 -8.50 0.08
N ASP A 69 -1.77 -9.49 0.99
CA ASP A 69 -2.51 -10.73 0.76
C ASP A 69 -3.92 -10.74 1.39
N GLY A 70 -4.30 -9.64 2.03
CA GLY A 70 -5.58 -9.44 2.70
C GLY A 70 -5.72 -10.20 4.01
N SER A 71 -4.61 -10.65 4.60
CA SER A 71 -4.58 -11.37 5.86
C SER A 71 -3.44 -10.92 6.77
N LEU A 72 -3.75 -10.21 7.85
CA LEU A 72 -2.76 -9.84 8.85
C LEU A 72 -2.24 -11.06 9.65
N ASN A 73 -1.02 -11.51 9.35
CA ASN A 73 -0.41 -12.70 9.94
C ASN A 73 1.13 -12.67 10.01
N VAL A 74 1.77 -13.81 10.29
CA VAL A 74 3.24 -13.88 10.46
C VAL A 74 4.01 -13.72 9.14
N ALA A 75 3.36 -13.91 7.99
CA ALA A 75 3.96 -13.70 6.69
C ALA A 75 4.35 -12.22 6.48
N ASP A 76 3.61 -11.28 7.07
CA ASP A 76 3.83 -9.85 6.92
C ASP A 76 5.17 -9.36 7.48
N PRO A 77 5.50 -9.58 8.78
CA PRO A 77 6.81 -9.16 9.29
C PRO A 77 7.95 -9.92 8.60
N VAL A 78 7.71 -11.14 8.10
CA VAL A 78 8.72 -11.88 7.32
C VAL A 78 8.95 -11.21 5.96
N TYR A 79 7.89 -10.78 5.29
CA TYR A 79 7.97 -10.05 4.03
C TYR A 79 8.73 -8.74 4.19
N GLU A 80 8.35 -7.94 5.20
CA GLU A 80 8.99 -6.65 5.47
C GLU A 80 10.47 -6.80 5.83
N LEU A 81 10.83 -7.76 6.70
CA LEU A 81 12.24 -8.05 7.02
C LEU A 81 13.04 -8.50 5.79
N THR A 82 12.40 -9.22 4.87
CA THR A 82 13.02 -9.67 3.61
C THR A 82 13.27 -8.47 2.69
N TRP A 83 12.34 -7.52 2.60
CA TRP A 83 12.53 -6.25 1.91
C TRP A 83 13.65 -5.41 2.55
N LEU A 84 13.63 -5.24 3.88
CA LEU A 84 14.60 -4.41 4.62
C LEU A 84 16.04 -4.92 4.52
N PHE A 85 16.25 -6.23 4.62
CA PHE A 85 17.59 -6.79 4.87
C PHE A 85 18.08 -7.79 3.83
N SER A 86 17.19 -8.37 3.00
CA SER A 86 17.55 -9.46 2.08
C SER A 86 17.40 -9.09 0.61
N GLY A 87 17.04 -7.85 0.29
CA GLY A 87 16.79 -7.43 -1.09
C GLY A 87 15.56 -8.12 -1.69
N GLY A 88 14.54 -8.36 -0.87
CA GLY A 88 13.24 -8.87 -1.31
C GLY A 88 12.52 -7.98 -2.31
N PRO A 89 11.31 -8.39 -2.74
CA PRO A 89 10.42 -7.52 -3.50
C PRO A 89 10.23 -6.17 -2.79
N GLY A 90 10.03 -5.10 -3.57
CA GLY A 90 9.61 -3.81 -3.02
C GLY A 90 8.24 -3.92 -2.34
N MET A 91 8.00 -3.06 -1.36
CA MET A 91 6.72 -2.99 -0.65
C MET A 91 5.56 -2.74 -1.62
N PRO A 92 4.42 -3.44 -1.52
CA PRO A 92 3.22 -3.14 -2.30
C PRO A 92 2.67 -1.75 -1.97
N PRO A 93 1.90 -1.12 -2.88
CA PRO A 93 1.31 0.18 -2.61
C PRO A 93 0.31 0.11 -1.44
N PRO A 94 0.15 1.16 -0.60
CA PRO A 94 0.81 2.46 -0.68
C PRO A 94 2.25 2.49 -0.11
N ASP A 95 3.25 2.50 -0.99
CA ASP A 95 4.69 2.47 -0.69
C ASP A 95 5.41 3.80 -1.00
N GLY A 96 4.67 4.76 -1.57
CA GLY A 96 5.18 6.06 -1.99
C GLY A 96 5.66 6.99 -0.85
N PRO A 97 6.08 8.22 -1.19
CA PRO A 97 6.61 9.20 -0.22
C PRO A 97 5.55 9.80 0.71
N GLY A 98 4.27 9.49 0.47
CA GLY A 98 3.16 9.92 1.30
C GLY A 98 2.12 8.81 1.35
N CYS A 99 1.19 8.97 2.28
CA CYS A 99 0.16 7.99 2.51
C CYS A 99 -0.75 7.80 1.31
N GLY A 100 -1.34 6.62 1.22
CA GLY A 100 -2.34 6.31 0.22
C GLY A 100 -3.45 5.43 0.79
N SER A 101 -4.52 5.31 0.02
CA SER A 101 -5.52 4.28 0.24
C SER A 101 -4.97 2.92 -0.16
N ASP A 102 -5.52 1.86 0.44
CA ASP A 102 -5.32 0.51 -0.04
C ASP A 102 -5.89 0.35 -1.48
N PRO A 103 -5.06 -0.02 -2.48
CA PRO A 103 -5.54 -0.26 -3.85
C PRO A 103 -6.26 -1.61 -4.01
N THR A 104 -6.19 -2.48 -3.01
CA THR A 104 -6.51 -3.92 -3.07
C THR A 104 -7.61 -4.27 -2.06
N ALA A 105 -8.77 -3.62 -2.22
CA ALA A 105 -9.89 -3.75 -1.30
C ALA A 105 -10.13 -5.17 -0.74
N ASP A 106 -10.05 -5.30 0.57
CA ASP A 106 -10.31 -6.53 1.31
C ASP A 106 -11.12 -6.26 2.60
N ALA A 107 -10.93 -7.10 3.64
CA ALA A 107 -11.67 -7.00 4.91
C ALA A 107 -10.86 -6.35 6.05
N LEU A 108 -9.58 -6.07 5.82
CA LEU A 108 -8.72 -5.34 6.73
C LEU A 108 -9.13 -3.85 6.71
N ASP A 109 -8.85 -3.19 7.83
CA ASP A 109 -9.15 -1.77 7.99
C ASP A 109 -7.96 -0.99 8.53
N CYS A 110 -8.01 0.32 8.29
CA CYS A 110 -7.10 1.28 8.88
C CYS A 110 -7.87 2.26 9.76
N ALA A 111 -8.20 1.81 10.98
CA ALA A 111 -9.02 2.59 11.91
C ALA A 111 -8.31 3.85 12.43
N SER A 112 -6.99 3.77 12.65
CA SER A 112 -6.17 4.90 13.13
C SER A 112 -4.76 4.81 12.57
N TYR A 113 -4.28 5.91 12.01
CA TYR A 113 -2.91 6.04 11.52
C TYR A 113 -2.46 7.50 11.61
N ASP A 114 -1.52 7.79 12.50
CA ASP A 114 -1.20 9.17 12.92
C ASP A 114 -0.05 9.81 12.11
N ALA A 115 0.65 9.03 11.27
CA ALA A 115 1.75 9.54 10.45
C ALA A 115 1.30 10.28 9.18
N CYS A 116 -0.01 10.29 8.86
CA CYS A 116 -0.59 11.08 7.77
C CYS A 116 -1.34 12.30 8.33
N PRO A 117 -1.05 13.53 7.83
CA PRO A 117 -1.78 14.74 8.20
C PRO A 117 -3.19 14.85 7.60
#